data_AF-A0A7C7WGB6-F1
#
_entry.id   AF-A0A7C7WGB6-F1
#
_cell.length_a   1.000
_cell.length_b   1.000
_cell.length_c   1.000
_cell.angle_alpha   90.00
_cell.angle_beta   90.00
_cell.angle_gamma   90.00
#
_symmetry.space_group_name_H-M   'P 1'
#
loop_
_entity.id
_entity.type
_entity.pdbx_description
1 polymer ?
#
loop_
_entity_poly.entity_id
_entity_poly.type
_entity_poly.pdbx_seq_one_letter_code
_entity_poly.pdbx_strand_id
1 'polypeptide(L)'
;MKIGVYICHCGSNIAGVVDCAGVARWAAELPGVVVARDYRFMCSGPGQELIKEDIRGLGLDRVVVAACTPRMHEPTFQRAVGEGGLNPYYFE
;
A
#
# COMPACT_ATOMS: atom_id res chain seq x y z
N MET A 1 -10.15 12.70 3.89
CA MET A 1 -9.11 11.88 3.25
C MET A 1 -9.24 10.48 3.81
N LYS A 2 -9.32 9.50 2.92
CA LYS A 2 -9.44 8.07 3.21
C LYS A 2 -8.21 7.39 2.61
N ILE A 3 -7.19 7.24 3.45
CA ILE A 3 -5.89 6.72 3.04
C ILE A 3 -5.84 5.21 3.29
N GLY A 4 -5.37 4.45 2.30
CA GLY A 4 -4.89 3.08 2.50
C GLY A 4 -3.37 3.04 2.57
N VAL A 5 -2.82 2.44 3.62
CA VAL A 5 -1.37 2.32 3.84
C VAL A 5 -0.94 0.86 3.75
N TYR A 6 0.04 0.55 2.91
CA TYR A 6 0.47 -0.83 2.69
C TYR A 6 1.97 -0.97 2.93
N ILE A 7 2.36 -1.86 3.85
CA ILE A 7 3.74 -2.10 4.24
C ILE A 7 4.21 -3.39 3.58
N CYS A 8 5.24 -3.31 2.75
CA CYS A 8 5.79 -4.47 2.07
C CYS A 8 6.91 -5.11 2.89
N HIS A 9 6.88 -6.44 3.04
CA HIS A 9 7.98 -7.17 3.70
C HIS A 9 9.20 -7.33 2.78
N CYS A 10 8.97 -7.32 1.46
CA CYS A 10 9.94 -7.63 0.43
C CYS A 10 10.67 -8.95 0.76
N GLY A 11 9.91 -9.99 1.12
CA GLY A 11 10.46 -11.23 1.67
C GLY A 11 11.09 -10.98 3.04
N SER A 12 12.41 -11.13 3.15
CA SER A 12 13.18 -10.81 4.35
C SER A 12 14.00 -9.52 4.23
N ASN A 13 13.96 -8.83 3.09
CA ASN A 13 14.77 -7.63 2.88
C ASN A 13 14.35 -6.47 3.80
N ILE A 14 13.04 -6.29 4.00
CA ILE A 14 12.51 -5.28 4.92
C ILE A 14 12.12 -5.95 6.24
N ALA A 15 11.32 -7.01 6.18
CA ALA A 15 10.84 -7.69 7.39
C ALA A 15 11.94 -8.40 8.21
N GLY A 16 13.14 -8.59 7.67
CA GLY A 16 14.29 -9.09 8.43
C GLY A 16 14.88 -8.07 9.42
N VAL A 17 14.50 -6.80 9.29
CA VAL A 17 15.03 -5.69 10.12
C VAL A 17 13.90 -4.84 10.72
N VAL A 18 12.82 -4.61 9.97
CA VAL A 18 11.70 -3.74 10.36
C VAL A 18 10.50 -4.60 10.78
N ASP A 19 9.91 -4.30 11.95
CA ASP A 19 8.61 -4.86 12.36
C ASP A 19 7.48 -4.28 11.48
N CYS A 20 7.27 -4.88 10.32
CA CYS A 20 6.28 -4.42 9.34
C CYS A 20 4.85 -4.43 9.90
N ALA A 21 4.52 -5.45 10.70
CA ALA A 21 3.21 -5.53 11.36
C ALA A 21 3.05 -4.45 12.42
N GLY A 22 4.11 -4.12 13.17
CA GLY A 22 4.14 -2.98 14.08
C GLY A 22 3.94 -1.65 13.37
N VAL A 23 4.62 -1.44 12.24
CA VAL A 23 4.43 -0.23 11.40
C VAL A 23 3.00 -0.15 10.87
N ALA A 24 2.42 -1.27 10.42
CA ALA A 24 1.02 -1.29 9.96
C ALA A 24 0.04 -0.92 11.09
N ARG A 25 0.23 -1.48 12.30
CA ARG A 25 -0.59 -1.12 13.47
C ARG A 25 -0.48 0.36 13.82
N TRP A 26 0.73 0.90 13.86
CA TRP A 26 0.95 2.32 14.11
C TRP A 26 0.33 3.21 13.01
N ALA A 27 0.48 2.84 11.74
CA ALA A 27 -0.10 3.58 10.63
C ALA A 27 -1.64 3.63 10.70
N ALA A 28 -2.29 2.57 11.19
CA ALA A 28 -3.74 2.52 11.38
C ALA A 28 -4.26 3.56 12.39
N GLU A 29 -3.41 4.06 13.30
CA GLU A 29 -3.75 5.06 14.30
C GLU A 29 -3.64 6.50 13.76
N LEU A 30 -3.07 6.69 12.56
CA LEU A 30 -2.85 8.01 11.99
C LEU A 30 -4.17 8.63 11.46
N PRO A 31 -4.38 9.95 11.62
CA PRO A 31 -5.58 10.62 11.12
C PRO A 31 -5.79 10.41 9.62
N GLY A 32 -6.98 9.94 9.25
CA GLY A 32 -7.39 9.74 7.85
C GLY A 32 -6.96 8.40 7.26
N VAL A 33 -6.15 7.59 7.95
CA VAL A 33 -5.90 6.20 7.55
C VAL A 33 -7.12 5.35 7.88
N VAL A 34 -7.73 4.75 6.86
CA VAL A 34 -8.92 3.90 7.03
C VAL A 34 -8.59 2.41 6.93
N VAL A 35 -7.45 2.08 6.33
CA VAL A 35 -6.91 0.72 6.27
C VAL A 35 -5.39 0.79 6.29
N ALA A 36 -4.77 -0.06 7.10
CA ALA A 36 -3.34 -0.30 7.06
C ALA A 36 -3.07 -1.80 7.07
N ARG A 37 -2.23 -2.28 6.15
CA ARG A 37 -1.93 -3.72 6.01
C ARG A 37 -0.44 -3.92 5.80
N ASP A 38 0.09 -5.02 6.31
CA ASP A 38 1.38 -5.55 5.93
C ASP A 38 1.21 -6.78 5.03
N TYR A 39 2.07 -6.93 4.01
CA TYR A 39 2.00 -8.07 3.10
C TYR A 39 3.38 -8.43 2.52
N ARG A 40 3.54 -9.71 2.17
CA ARG A 40 4.85 -10.26 1.80
C ARG A 40 5.48 -9.57 0.58
N PHE A 41 4.69 -9.34 -0.46
CA PHE A 41 5.13 -8.73 -1.72
C PHE A 41 4.03 -7.84 -2.31
N MET A 42 4.03 -6.55 -1.96
CA MET A 42 3.01 -5.62 -2.45
C MET A 42 3.02 -5.44 -3.97
N CYS A 43 4.17 -5.56 -4.64
CA CYS A 43 4.25 -5.45 -6.10
C CYS A 43 3.76 -6.70 -6.85
N SER A 44 3.49 -7.81 -6.16
CA SER A 44 2.95 -9.03 -6.77
C SER A 44 1.49 -8.83 -7.21
N GLY A 45 0.99 -9.68 -8.12
CA GLY A 45 -0.41 -9.66 -8.54
C GLY A 45 -1.40 -9.66 -7.35
N PRO A 46 -1.26 -10.56 -6.36
CA PRO A 46 -2.10 -10.52 -5.15
C PRO A 46 -1.95 -9.24 -4.33
N GLY A 47 -0.73 -8.71 -4.20
CA GLY A 47 -0.50 -7.45 -3.48
C GLY A 47 -1.16 -6.25 -4.15
N GLN A 48 -1.14 -6.22 -5.49
CA GLN A 48 -1.84 -5.19 -6.27
C GLN A 48 -3.37 -5.36 -6.19
N GLU A 49 -3.88 -6.60 -6.14
CA GLU A 49 -5.32 -6.82 -5.99
C GLU A 49 -5.84 -6.34 -4.63
N LEU A 50 -5.07 -6.52 -3.54
CA LEU A 50 -5.39 -5.95 -2.24
C LEU A 50 -5.63 -4.43 -2.32
N ILE A 51 -4.74 -3.69 -2.99
CA ILE A 51 -4.88 -2.25 -3.17
C ILE A 51 -6.16 -1.93 -3.95
N LYS A 52 -6.42 -2.64 -5.05
CA LYS A 52 -7.59 -2.41 -5.92
C LYS A 52 -8.90 -2.70 -5.21
N GLU A 53 -8.97 -3.79 -4.47
CA GLU A 53 -10.14 -4.19 -3.70
C GLU A 53 -10.43 -3.19 -2.58
N ASP A 54 -9.41 -2.77 -1.84
CA ASP A 54 -9.58 -1.79 -0.77
C ASP A 54 -9.98 -0.41 -1.32
N ILE A 55 -9.43 0.04 -2.46
CA ILE A 55 -9.87 1.27 -3.14
C ILE A 55 -11.38 1.22 -3.39
N ARG A 56 -11.87 0.14 -4.00
CA ARG A 56 -13.29 -0.02 -4.36
C ARG A 56 -14.19 -0.24 -3.14
N GLY A 57 -13.77 -1.10 -2.22
CA GLY A 57 -14.57 -1.55 -1.08
C GLY A 57 -14.66 -0.54 0.05
N LEU A 58 -13.59 0.23 0.30
CA LEU A 58 -13.53 1.21 1.38
C LEU A 58 -13.72 2.66 0.88
N GLY A 59 -13.67 2.84 -0.45
CA GLY A 59 -13.74 4.15 -1.09
C GLY A 59 -12.53 5.01 -0.76
N LEU A 60 -11.32 4.44 -0.90
CA LEU A 60 -10.08 5.17 -0.66
C LEU A 60 -9.92 6.33 -1.65
N ASP A 61 -9.40 7.45 -1.15
CA ASP A 61 -9.06 8.60 -1.98
C ASP A 61 -7.56 8.86 -2.06
N ARG A 62 -6.75 8.14 -1.26
CA ARG A 62 -5.27 8.16 -1.30
C ARG A 62 -4.71 6.78 -1.00
N VAL A 63 -3.56 6.47 -1.58
CA VAL A 63 -2.81 5.22 -1.32
C VAL A 63 -1.36 5.56 -0.97
N VAL A 64 -0.82 4.89 0.05
CA VAL A 64 0.59 4.95 0.41
C VAL A 64 1.16 3.53 0.43
N VAL A 65 2.30 3.29 -0.22
CA VAL A 65 2.99 1.99 -0.17
C VAL A 65 4.41 2.14 0.37
N ALA A 66 4.60 1.74 1.63
CA ALA A 66 5.92 1.67 2.27
C ALA A 66 6.66 0.39 1.81
N ALA A 67 7.49 0.51 0.77
CA ALA A 67 8.18 -0.62 0.15
C ALA A 67 9.61 -0.27 -0.32
N CYS A 68 9.90 -0.53 -1.59
CA CYS A 68 11.20 -0.26 -2.22
C CYS A 68 11.26 1.16 -2.81
N THR A 69 12.35 1.47 -3.52
CA THR A 69 12.50 2.75 -4.21
C THR A 69 11.38 3.02 -5.23
N PRO A 70 10.85 4.26 -5.31
CA PRO A 70 9.83 4.63 -6.29
C PRO A 70 10.33 4.45 -7.72
N ARG A 71 11.64 4.61 -7.96
CA ARG A 71 12.28 4.41 -9.29
C ARG A 71 12.03 3.03 -9.90
N MET A 72 11.68 2.04 -9.08
CA MET A 72 11.46 0.66 -9.54
C MET A 72 9.98 0.33 -9.74
N HIS A 73 9.11 0.65 -8.76
CA HIS A 73 7.73 0.16 -8.74
C HIS A 73 6.65 1.25 -8.66
N GLU A 74 7.01 2.53 -8.69
CA GLU A 74 6.00 3.61 -8.76
C GLU A 74 5.06 3.41 -9.98
N PRO A 75 5.54 3.12 -11.21
CA PRO A 75 4.63 2.86 -12.34
C PRO A 75 3.75 1.61 -12.16
N THR A 76 4.19 0.65 -11.34
CA THR A 76 3.41 -0.55 -11.01
C THR A 76 2.27 -0.20 -10.06
N PHE A 77 2.56 0.53 -8.98
CA PHE A 77 1.54 0.91 -8.01
C PHE A 77 0.57 1.96 -8.55
N GLN A 78 1.06 2.95 -9.30
CA GLN A 78 0.20 3.93 -9.99
C GLN A 78 -0.80 3.24 -10.93
N ARG A 79 -0.37 2.19 -11.64
CA ARG A 79 -1.26 1.39 -12.50
C ARG A 79 -2.30 0.63 -11.67
N ALA A 80 -1.89 -0.04 -10.59
CA ALA A 80 -2.81 -0.73 -9.70
C ALA A 80 -3.85 0.24 -9.10
N VAL A 81 -3.41 1.42 -8.66
CA VAL A 81 -4.28 2.50 -8.15
C VAL A 81 -5.27 2.96 -9.23
N GLY A 82 -4.79 3.17 -10.47
CA GLY A 82 -5.60 3.48 -11.64
C GLY A 82 -6.65 2.41 -11.96
N GLU A 83 -6.24 1.14 -11.99
CA GLU A 83 -7.13 -0.01 -12.18
C GLU A 83 -8.16 -0.16 -11.03
N GLY A 84 -7.80 0.30 -9.83
CA GLY A 84 -8.70 0.41 -8.67
C GLY A 84 -9.78 1.48 -8.85
N GLY A 85 -9.62 2.39 -9.82
CA GLY A 85 -10.54 3.50 -10.09
C GLY A 85 -10.15 4.83 -9.45
N LEU A 86 -8.94 4.93 -8.91
CA LEU A 86 -8.41 6.17 -8.32
C LEU A 86 -7.42 6.84 -9.29
N ASN A 87 -7.30 8.18 -9.22
CA ASN A 87 -6.28 8.87 -10.01
C ASN A 87 -4.88 8.30 -9.66
N PRO A 88 -4.07 7.86 -10.65
CA PRO A 88 -2.74 7.30 -10.40
C PRO A 88 -1.81 8.22 -9.60
N TYR A 89 -1.99 9.55 -9.65
CA TYR A 89 -1.20 10.52 -8.91
C TYR A 89 -1.69 10.76 -7.47
N TYR A 90 -2.69 10.02 -7.01
CA TYR A 90 -3.13 9.99 -5.61
C TYR A 90 -2.46 8.84 -4.83
N PHE A 91 -1.28 8.45 -5.31
CA PHE A 91 -0.39 7.42 -4.79
C PHE A 91 0.92 8.07 -4.30
N GLU A 92 1.44 7.58 -3.17
CA GLU A 92 2.79 7.86 -2.64
C GLU A 92 3.52 6.56 -2.25
#